data_AF-A0A7V4YZT6-F1
#
_entry.id   AF-A0A7V4YZT6-F1
#
_cell.length_a   1.000
_cell.length_b   1.000
_cell.length_c   1.000
_cell.angle_alpha   90.00
_cell.angle_beta   90.00
_cell.angle_gamma   90.00
#
_symmetry.space_group_name_H-M   'P 1'
#
loop_
_entity.id
_entity.type
_entity.pdbx_description
1 polymer ?
#
loop_
_entity_poly.entity_id
_entity_poly.type
_entity_poly.pdbx_seq_one_letter_code
_entity_poly.pdbx_strand_id
1 'polypeptide(L)'
;MVRFFLLVLFSPFFAFGQTNILTTNPLAEQVLLGNYDPANYAASTAVTDLASIAAGLNSRISPDSLKAYILKMSTFKTRNTYADTLSPVTGIGAARRWVHQKFEEFDTQNENRLVVSYLQFNHQSTCGPGQFRNIMAILPGANPANNGVILVEGHLDSRCDVLCDTACVADGIEDNATGTALVMELARVMSAYTFENTIVFMATVGEEQGL
;
A
#
# COMPACT_ATOMS: atom_id res chain seq x y z
N MET A 1 -8.24 -65.83 5.83
CA MET A 1 -8.03 -64.55 5.11
C MET A 1 -8.52 -63.44 6.05
N VAL A 2 -7.62 -62.80 6.79
CA VAL A 2 -7.97 -61.80 7.81
C VAL A 2 -7.99 -60.42 7.16
N ARG A 3 -9.16 -59.75 7.13
CA ARG A 3 -9.31 -58.38 6.63
C ARG A 3 -9.05 -57.41 7.78
N PHE A 4 -7.98 -56.62 7.68
CA PHE A 4 -7.74 -55.47 8.54
C PHE A 4 -8.57 -54.28 8.04
N PHE A 5 -9.44 -53.73 8.90
CA PHE A 5 -10.10 -52.45 8.68
C PHE A 5 -9.20 -51.35 9.23
N LEU A 6 -8.68 -50.49 8.36
CA LEU A 6 -7.92 -49.30 8.75
C LEU A 6 -8.92 -48.19 9.09
N LEU A 7 -9.04 -47.85 10.37
CA LEU A 7 -9.84 -46.72 10.83
C LEU A 7 -8.98 -45.45 10.74
N VAL A 8 -9.27 -44.57 9.78
CA VAL A 8 -8.58 -43.28 9.64
C VAL A 8 -9.31 -42.24 10.48
N LEU A 9 -8.67 -41.83 11.59
CA LEU A 9 -9.12 -40.70 12.40
C LEU A 9 -8.72 -39.39 11.71
N PHE A 10 -9.70 -38.65 11.18
CA PHE A 10 -9.51 -37.28 10.73
C PHE A 10 -9.43 -36.36 11.96
N SER A 11 -8.23 -35.84 12.27
CA SER A 11 -8.11 -34.67 13.13
C SER A 11 -8.53 -33.44 12.33
N PRO A 12 -9.52 -32.65 12.79
CA PRO A 12 -9.83 -31.38 12.15
C PRO A 12 -8.67 -30.42 12.42
N PHE A 13 -7.90 -30.09 11.38
CA PHE A 13 -6.99 -28.96 11.42
C PHE A 13 -7.84 -27.69 11.53
N PHE A 14 -7.88 -27.08 12.71
CA PHE A 14 -8.36 -25.72 12.87
C PHE A 14 -7.31 -24.78 12.32
N ALA A 15 -7.52 -24.29 11.09
CA ALA A 15 -6.76 -23.16 10.57
C ALA A 15 -7.27 -21.89 11.27
N PHE A 16 -6.48 -21.36 12.20
CA PHE A 16 -6.72 -20.02 12.72
C PHE A 16 -6.28 -19.00 11.67
N GLY A 17 -7.17 -18.07 11.34
CA GLY A 17 -6.82 -16.93 10.50
C GLY A 17 -5.71 -16.11 11.13
N GLN A 18 -4.89 -15.48 10.31
CA GLN A 18 -3.80 -14.62 10.76
C GLN A 18 -4.37 -13.39 11.52
N THR A 19 -4.09 -13.27 12.83
CA THR A 19 -4.67 -12.22 13.70
C THR A 19 -3.76 -11.00 13.90
N ASN A 20 -2.53 -11.05 13.38
CA ASN A 20 -1.54 -10.01 13.57
C ASN A 20 -1.52 -8.97 12.43
N ILE A 21 -2.45 -9.03 11.48
CA ILE A 21 -2.60 -8.05 10.38
C ILE A 21 -3.91 -7.29 10.58
N LEU A 22 -3.87 -5.96 10.50
CA LEU A 22 -5.07 -5.13 10.56
C LEU A 22 -4.92 -3.87 9.70
N THR A 23 -6.04 -3.29 9.30
CA THR A 23 -6.07 -1.94 8.75
C THR A 23 -6.28 -0.93 9.88
N THR A 24 -5.58 0.21 9.85
CA THR A 24 -5.76 1.25 10.88
C THR A 24 -7.01 2.10 10.68
N ASN A 25 -7.57 2.09 9.48
CA ASN A 25 -8.85 2.70 9.16
C ASN A 25 -9.89 1.58 8.96
N PRO A 26 -10.92 1.46 9.82
CA PRO A 26 -11.91 0.38 9.69
C PRO A 26 -12.71 0.42 8.38
N LEU A 27 -12.83 1.60 7.73
CA LEU A 27 -13.44 1.69 6.40
C LEU A 27 -12.61 0.98 5.34
N ALA A 28 -11.28 0.96 5.48
CA ALA A 28 -10.40 0.29 4.54
C ALA A 28 -10.68 -1.22 4.50
N GLU A 29 -10.81 -1.85 5.68
CA GLU A 29 -11.20 -3.26 5.77
C GLU A 29 -12.57 -3.51 5.13
N GLN A 30 -13.57 -2.67 5.40
CA GLN A 30 -14.90 -2.84 4.78
C GLN A 30 -14.86 -2.70 3.27
N VAL A 31 -14.11 -1.73 2.73
CA VAL A 31 -13.95 -1.56 1.28
C VAL A 31 -13.26 -2.78 0.65
N LEU A 32 -12.18 -3.28 1.27
CA LEU A 32 -11.44 -4.45 0.77
C LEU A 32 -12.29 -5.73 0.81
N LEU A 33 -13.23 -5.83 1.75
CA LEU A 33 -14.19 -6.93 1.82
C LEU A 33 -15.38 -6.78 0.83
N GLY A 34 -15.49 -5.64 0.14
CA GLY A 34 -16.64 -5.33 -0.73
C GLY A 34 -17.88 -4.82 0.04
N ASN A 35 -17.75 -4.54 1.33
CA ASN A 35 -18.83 -4.10 2.21
C ASN A 35 -18.97 -2.58 2.21
N TYR A 36 -19.27 -1.98 1.06
CA TYR A 36 -19.47 -0.53 0.94
C TYR A 36 -20.53 -0.20 -0.10
N ASP A 37 -21.10 1.01 0.01
CA ASP A 37 -21.95 1.59 -1.03
C ASP A 37 -21.07 2.39 -2.01
N PRO A 38 -20.97 1.98 -3.29
CA PRO A 38 -20.20 2.72 -4.30
C PRO A 38 -20.64 4.17 -4.48
N ALA A 39 -21.90 4.49 -4.19
CA ALA A 39 -22.41 5.86 -4.30
C ALA A 39 -21.68 6.84 -3.36
N ASN A 40 -21.15 6.36 -2.24
CA ASN A 40 -20.36 7.17 -1.30
C ASN A 40 -18.99 7.59 -1.88
N TYR A 41 -18.52 6.93 -2.94
CA TYR A 41 -17.23 7.15 -3.57
C TYR A 41 -17.36 7.47 -5.07
N ALA A 42 -18.55 7.84 -5.52
CA ALA A 42 -18.78 8.24 -6.90
C ALA A 42 -18.26 9.67 -7.14
N ALA A 43 -17.58 9.89 -8.26
CA ALA A 43 -17.22 11.25 -8.68
C ALA A 43 -18.46 12.03 -9.10
N SER A 44 -18.47 13.34 -8.81
CA SER A 44 -19.50 14.28 -9.25
C SER A 44 -19.67 14.29 -10.77
N THR A 45 -18.57 14.09 -11.50
CA THR A 45 -18.57 13.85 -12.96
C THR A 45 -17.79 12.58 -13.26
N ALA A 46 -18.50 11.46 -13.35
CA ALA A 46 -17.89 10.17 -13.62
C ALA A 46 -17.32 10.09 -15.04
N VAL A 47 -16.03 9.75 -15.14
CA VAL A 47 -15.36 9.40 -16.39
C VAL A 47 -15.02 7.92 -16.34
N THR A 48 -15.72 7.13 -17.15
CA THR A 48 -15.61 5.66 -17.20
C THR A 48 -15.13 5.12 -18.54
N ASP A 49 -15.14 5.95 -19.59
CA ASP A 49 -14.66 5.57 -20.93
C ASP A 49 -13.14 5.34 -20.92
N LEU A 50 -12.71 4.15 -21.35
CA LEU A 50 -11.32 3.73 -21.28
C LEU A 50 -10.39 4.59 -22.14
N ALA A 51 -10.84 5.07 -23.30
CA ALA A 51 -10.04 5.93 -24.15
C ALA A 51 -9.80 7.29 -23.49
N SER A 52 -10.85 7.86 -22.88
CA SER A 52 -10.79 9.10 -22.11
C SER A 52 -9.88 8.98 -20.88
N ILE A 53 -9.98 7.86 -20.15
CA ILE A 53 -9.09 7.57 -19.02
C ILE A 53 -7.63 7.48 -19.50
N ALA A 54 -7.35 6.71 -20.56
CA ALA A 54 -5.99 6.54 -21.07
C ALA A 54 -5.37 7.87 -21.55
N ALA A 55 -6.11 8.66 -22.33
CA ALA A 55 -5.67 9.99 -22.77
C ALA A 55 -5.44 10.94 -21.58
N GLY A 56 -6.31 10.84 -20.58
CA GLY A 56 -6.21 11.59 -19.35
C GLY A 56 -5.00 11.21 -18.48
N LEU A 57 -4.67 9.92 -18.35
CA LEU A 57 -3.45 9.46 -17.69
C LEU A 57 -2.21 10.00 -18.40
N ASN A 58 -2.13 9.84 -19.72
CA ASN A 58 -1.01 10.33 -20.53
C ASN A 58 -0.78 11.85 -20.41
N SER A 59 -1.84 12.63 -20.20
CA SER A 59 -1.76 14.10 -20.13
C SER A 59 -1.57 14.63 -18.71
N ARG A 60 -2.00 13.90 -17.67
CA ARG A 60 -1.99 14.39 -16.29
C ARG A 60 -0.87 13.84 -15.43
N ILE A 61 -0.21 12.75 -15.85
CA ILE A 61 1.04 12.29 -15.21
C ILE A 61 2.10 13.37 -15.39
N SER A 62 2.72 13.77 -14.29
CA SER A 62 3.67 14.88 -14.24
C SER A 62 5.07 14.39 -13.90
N PRO A 63 6.05 14.55 -14.81
CA PRO A 63 7.46 14.30 -14.50
C PRO A 63 7.98 15.15 -13.34
N ASP A 64 7.45 16.37 -13.16
CA ASP A 64 7.83 17.26 -12.06
C ASP A 64 7.36 16.72 -10.71
N SER A 65 6.12 16.21 -10.64
CA SER A 65 5.59 15.56 -9.43
C SER A 65 6.40 14.33 -9.06
N LEU A 66 6.65 13.45 -10.05
CA LEU A 66 7.47 12.24 -9.86
C LEU A 66 8.86 12.59 -9.31
N LYS A 67 9.54 13.55 -9.94
CA LYS A 67 10.85 14.03 -9.49
C LYS A 67 10.78 14.59 -8.07
N ALA A 68 9.76 15.39 -7.76
CA ALA A 68 9.58 15.96 -6.43
C ALA A 68 9.39 14.87 -5.35
N TYR A 69 8.62 13.82 -5.63
CA TYR A 69 8.43 12.70 -4.69
C TYR A 69 9.73 11.94 -4.46
N ILE A 70 10.47 11.62 -5.53
CA ILE A 70 11.76 10.93 -5.47
C ILE A 70 12.76 11.74 -4.61
N LEU A 71 12.93 13.02 -4.93
CA LEU A 71 13.83 13.91 -4.18
C LEU A 71 13.39 14.08 -2.73
N LYS A 72 12.08 14.08 -2.46
CA LYS A 72 11.60 14.16 -1.09
C LYS A 72 11.92 12.89 -0.30
N MET A 73 11.76 11.71 -0.89
CA MET A 73 12.09 10.43 -0.24
C MET A 73 13.58 10.28 0.09
N SER A 74 14.46 10.89 -0.70
CA SER A 74 15.91 10.91 -0.41
C SER A 74 16.25 11.71 0.86
N THR A 75 15.39 12.65 1.27
CA THR A 75 15.66 13.50 2.45
C THR A 75 15.53 12.79 3.79
N PHE A 76 14.95 11.58 3.83
CA PHE A 76 14.76 10.83 5.08
C PHE A 76 16.04 10.18 5.61
N LYS A 77 17.17 10.32 4.91
CA LYS A 77 18.49 9.70 5.16
C LYS A 77 18.50 8.19 4.99
N THR A 78 17.55 7.50 5.60
CA THR A 78 17.35 6.06 5.46
C THR A 78 15.87 5.75 5.54
N ARG A 79 15.46 4.74 4.78
CA ARG A 79 14.13 4.16 4.87
C ARG A 79 14.20 2.68 5.24
N ASN A 80 15.27 2.23 5.90
CA ASN A 80 15.36 0.84 6.37
C ASN A 80 14.13 0.51 7.22
N THR A 81 13.49 -0.64 7.00
CA THR A 81 12.24 -1.01 7.67
C THR A 81 12.32 -1.03 9.19
N TYR A 82 13.52 -1.28 9.74
CA TYR A 82 13.81 -1.27 11.16
C TYR A 82 14.34 0.07 11.68
N ALA A 83 14.46 1.09 10.81
CA ALA A 83 14.89 2.41 11.19
C ALA A 83 13.88 3.12 12.11
N ASP A 84 14.33 4.27 12.62
CA ASP A 84 13.56 5.06 13.56
C ASP A 84 12.14 5.37 13.04
N THR A 85 11.19 5.26 13.97
CA THR A 85 9.76 5.46 13.69
C THR A 85 9.20 6.73 14.32
N LEU A 86 9.97 7.39 15.20
CA LEU A 86 9.50 8.50 16.02
C LEU A 86 9.85 9.87 15.43
N SER A 87 11.03 9.99 14.82
CA SER A 87 11.54 11.24 14.25
C SER A 87 10.62 11.79 13.18
N PRO A 88 10.30 13.09 13.20
CA PRO A 88 9.46 13.70 12.18
C PRO A 88 10.16 13.86 10.82
N VAL A 89 11.50 13.71 10.76
CA VAL A 89 12.30 14.12 9.58
C VAL A 89 13.19 13.03 8.99
N THR A 90 13.42 11.93 9.69
CA THR A 90 14.31 10.85 9.22
C THR A 90 13.76 9.47 9.58
N GLY A 91 14.26 8.43 8.92
CA GLY A 91 13.84 7.06 9.14
C GLY A 91 12.52 6.70 8.47
N ILE A 92 12.18 5.41 8.55
CA ILE A 92 10.98 4.85 7.92
C ILE A 92 9.69 5.41 8.54
N GLY A 93 9.70 5.84 9.80
CA GLY A 93 8.54 6.53 10.39
C GLY A 93 8.17 7.81 9.66
N ALA A 94 9.17 8.67 9.42
CA ALA A 94 8.97 9.94 8.72
C ALA A 94 8.50 9.70 7.28
N ALA A 95 9.12 8.74 6.58
CA ALA A 95 8.76 8.38 5.21
C ALA A 95 7.31 7.87 5.10
N ARG A 96 6.91 6.92 5.96
CA ARG A 96 5.54 6.37 5.97
C ARG A 96 4.48 7.44 6.21
N ARG A 97 4.69 8.31 7.22
CA ARG A 97 3.76 9.42 7.50
C ARG A 97 3.66 10.39 6.34
N TRP A 98 4.76 10.67 5.66
CA TRP A 98 4.76 11.57 4.50
C TRP A 98 3.97 10.98 3.32
N VAL A 99 4.16 9.70 2.98
CA VAL A 99 3.36 9.04 1.93
C VAL A 99 1.88 9.00 2.30
N HIS A 100 1.56 8.67 3.56
CA HIS A 100 0.17 8.67 4.04
C HIS A 100 -0.47 10.06 3.90
N GLN A 101 0.23 11.11 4.31
CA GLN A 101 -0.25 12.48 4.17
C GLN A 101 -0.44 12.86 2.70
N LYS A 102 0.44 12.42 1.81
CA LYS A 102 0.26 12.65 0.37
C LYS A 102 -0.99 11.97 -0.17
N PHE A 103 -1.28 10.75 0.27
CA PHE A 103 -2.54 10.09 -0.07
C PHE A 103 -3.77 10.83 0.47
N GLU A 104 -3.73 11.37 1.70
CA GLU A 104 -4.81 12.20 2.25
C GLU A 104 -4.98 13.53 1.48
N GLU A 105 -3.88 14.13 1.02
CA GLU A 105 -3.92 15.30 0.13
C GLU A 105 -4.59 14.96 -1.21
N PHE A 106 -4.23 13.83 -1.82
CA PHE A 106 -4.83 13.37 -3.07
C PHE A 106 -6.31 13.01 -2.90
N ASP A 107 -6.68 12.45 -1.75
CA ASP A 107 -8.06 12.18 -1.38
C ASP A 107 -8.90 13.46 -1.38
N THR A 108 -8.44 14.46 -0.65
CA THR A 108 -9.11 15.78 -0.55
C THR A 108 -9.22 16.47 -1.91
N GLN A 109 -8.21 16.34 -2.77
CA GLN A 109 -8.21 16.93 -4.10
C GLN A 109 -9.18 16.25 -5.08
N ASN A 110 -9.58 15.01 -4.80
CA ASN A 110 -10.42 14.20 -5.67
C ASN A 110 -11.70 13.76 -4.96
N GLU A 111 -12.38 14.72 -4.32
CA GLU A 111 -13.72 14.58 -3.76
C GLU A 111 -13.83 13.60 -2.57
N ASN A 112 -12.76 13.38 -1.82
CA ASN A 112 -12.70 12.46 -0.66
C ASN A 112 -13.07 11.01 -1.01
N ARG A 113 -12.62 10.54 -2.18
CA ARG A 113 -12.96 9.23 -2.74
C ARG A 113 -11.96 8.12 -2.40
N LEU A 114 -10.80 8.45 -1.87
CA LEU A 114 -9.78 7.50 -1.45
C LEU A 114 -9.93 7.17 0.04
N VAL A 115 -9.90 5.89 0.37
CA VAL A 115 -9.80 5.44 1.76
C VAL A 115 -8.33 5.20 2.08
N VAL A 116 -7.73 6.12 2.83
CA VAL A 116 -6.33 6.05 3.25
C VAL A 116 -6.21 5.26 4.55
N SER A 117 -5.21 4.37 4.63
CA SER A 117 -4.94 3.53 5.80
C SER A 117 -3.49 3.06 5.84
N TYR A 118 -3.05 2.59 7.01
CA TYR A 118 -1.95 1.64 7.09
C TYR A 118 -2.48 0.21 7.08
N LEU A 119 -1.74 -0.71 6.46
CA LEU A 119 -1.82 -2.14 6.73
C LEU A 119 -0.76 -2.46 7.77
N GLN A 120 -1.16 -2.62 9.02
CA GLN A 120 -0.28 -2.88 10.13
C GLN A 120 -0.12 -4.38 10.35
N PHE A 121 1.11 -4.83 10.54
CA PHE A 121 1.39 -6.22 10.84
C PHE A 121 2.61 -6.40 11.74
N ASN A 122 2.60 -7.46 12.57
CA ASN A 122 3.79 -7.85 13.32
C ASN A 122 4.57 -8.91 12.54
N HIS A 123 5.89 -8.81 12.47
CA HIS A 123 6.70 -9.84 11.82
C HIS A 123 8.02 -10.06 12.58
N GLN A 124 8.52 -11.29 12.53
CA GLN A 124 9.81 -11.69 13.08
C GLN A 124 10.76 -11.96 11.92
N SER A 125 11.73 -11.07 11.71
CA SER A 125 12.80 -11.29 10.72
C SER A 125 14.14 -11.57 11.40
N THR A 126 15.20 -11.66 10.59
CA THR A 126 16.59 -11.72 11.03
C THR A 126 17.04 -10.47 11.80
N CYS A 127 16.41 -9.31 11.57
CA CYS A 127 16.67 -8.07 12.32
C CYS A 127 15.88 -7.98 13.64
N GLY A 128 15.08 -9.00 13.95
CA GLY A 128 14.30 -9.09 15.19
C GLY A 128 12.79 -8.87 15.00
N PRO A 129 12.02 -8.92 16.10
CA PRO A 129 10.58 -8.67 16.05
C PRO A 129 10.30 -7.19 15.78
N GLY A 130 9.27 -6.91 15.00
CA GLY A 130 8.80 -5.54 14.80
C GLY A 130 7.34 -5.47 14.41
N GLN A 131 6.80 -4.26 14.51
CA GLN A 131 5.49 -3.89 13.99
C GLN A 131 5.67 -2.95 12.80
N PHE A 132 5.23 -3.41 11.65
CA PHE A 132 5.41 -2.77 10.36
C PHE A 132 4.09 -2.23 9.85
N ARG A 133 4.18 -1.29 8.92
CA ARG A 133 3.03 -0.63 8.33
C ARG A 133 3.30 -0.35 6.87
N ASN A 134 2.59 -1.03 5.98
CA ASN A 134 2.47 -0.59 4.60
C ASN A 134 1.49 0.58 4.55
N ILE A 135 1.68 1.51 3.62
CA ILE A 135 0.80 2.66 3.42
C ILE A 135 -0.11 2.34 2.25
N MET A 136 -1.42 2.58 2.40
CA MET A 136 -2.40 2.31 1.36
C MET A 136 -3.29 3.53 1.11
N ALA A 137 -3.59 3.77 -0.16
CA ALA A 137 -4.77 4.51 -0.59
C ALA A 137 -5.65 3.57 -1.41
N ILE A 138 -6.92 3.47 -1.04
CA ILE A 138 -7.87 2.56 -1.68
C ILE A 138 -8.88 3.39 -2.43
N LEU A 139 -8.98 3.23 -3.76
CA LEU A 139 -10.05 3.77 -4.57
C LEU A 139 -11.14 2.71 -4.71
N PRO A 140 -12.30 2.87 -4.05
CA PRO A 140 -13.38 1.89 -4.13
C PRO A 140 -13.93 1.81 -5.56
N GLY A 141 -14.23 0.58 -6.00
CA GLY A 141 -14.81 0.32 -7.31
C GLY A 141 -16.27 0.76 -7.42
N ALA A 142 -16.72 1.00 -8.64
CA ALA A 142 -18.12 1.34 -8.93
C ALA A 142 -19.06 0.12 -8.89
N ASN A 143 -18.51 -1.10 -8.96
CA ASN A 143 -19.29 -2.34 -9.02
C ASN A 143 -19.00 -3.23 -7.81
N PRO A 144 -19.85 -3.21 -6.76
CA PRO A 144 -19.61 -3.93 -5.53
C PRO A 144 -19.88 -5.43 -5.67
N ALA A 145 -20.56 -5.86 -6.74
CA ALA A 145 -20.67 -7.28 -7.09
C ALA A 145 -19.37 -7.85 -7.65
N ASN A 146 -18.41 -6.99 -7.99
CA ASN A 146 -17.06 -7.36 -8.37
C ASN A 146 -16.10 -7.10 -7.20
N ASN A 147 -15.74 -8.17 -6.51
CA ASN A 147 -14.84 -8.17 -5.34
C ASN A 147 -13.36 -8.13 -5.74
N GLY A 148 -13.06 -7.98 -7.04
CA GLY A 148 -11.70 -7.91 -7.54
C GLY A 148 -10.97 -6.67 -7.03
N VAL A 149 -9.77 -6.89 -6.50
CA VAL A 149 -8.84 -5.82 -6.12
C VAL A 149 -7.68 -5.81 -7.10
N ILE A 150 -7.41 -4.63 -7.67
CA ILE A 150 -6.18 -4.39 -8.42
C ILE A 150 -5.18 -3.73 -7.47
N LEU A 151 -4.07 -4.40 -7.21
CA LEU A 151 -2.99 -3.87 -6.38
C LEU A 151 -1.91 -3.27 -7.28
N VAL A 152 -1.57 -2.01 -7.01
CA VAL A 152 -0.44 -1.30 -7.61
C VAL A 152 0.54 -0.97 -6.49
N GLU A 153 1.72 -1.58 -6.50
CA GLU A 153 2.66 -1.52 -5.40
C GLU A 153 4.08 -1.13 -5.81
N GLY A 154 4.82 -0.61 -4.82
CA GLY A 154 6.24 -0.34 -4.84
C GLY A 154 6.73 -0.26 -3.40
N HIS A 155 7.93 -0.75 -3.11
CA HIS A 155 8.44 -0.71 -1.74
C HIS A 155 9.07 0.64 -1.42
N LEU A 156 8.78 1.13 -0.22
CA LEU A 156 9.24 2.39 0.32
C LEU A 156 10.59 2.24 1.00
N ASP A 157 10.88 1.06 1.56
CA ASP A 157 12.11 0.86 2.29
C ASP A 157 13.34 0.85 1.39
N SER A 158 14.47 1.17 2.00
CA SER A 158 15.79 1.16 1.37
C SER A 158 16.82 0.83 2.43
N ARG A 159 17.94 0.23 2.05
CA ARG A 159 19.01 -0.07 2.98
C ARG A 159 20.39 0.08 2.34
N CYS A 160 21.39 0.00 3.19
CA CYS A 160 22.76 -0.23 2.76
C CYS A 160 23.03 -1.74 2.67
N ASP A 161 24.27 -2.11 2.35
CA ASP A 161 24.69 -3.50 2.20
C ASP A 161 24.42 -4.36 3.46
N VAL A 162 24.65 -3.79 4.65
CA VAL A 162 24.39 -4.47 5.92
C VAL A 162 22.89 -4.49 6.21
N LEU A 163 22.31 -5.71 6.24
CA LEU A 163 20.87 -5.96 6.33
C LEU A 163 20.15 -5.16 7.43
N CYS A 164 20.70 -5.16 8.64
CA CYS A 164 20.07 -4.55 9.82
C CYS A 164 20.75 -3.24 10.25
N ASP A 165 21.53 -2.60 9.37
CA ASP A 165 22.08 -1.27 9.66
C ASP A 165 21.01 -0.20 9.46
N THR A 166 20.41 0.21 10.58
CA THR A 166 19.34 1.20 10.63
C THR A 166 19.84 2.65 10.65
N ALA A 167 21.15 2.86 10.73
CA ALA A 167 21.77 4.19 10.84
C ALA A 167 22.44 4.65 9.55
N CYS A 168 22.83 3.72 8.68
CA CYS A 168 23.44 4.03 7.39
C CYS A 168 22.54 4.89 6.51
N VAL A 169 23.13 5.85 5.79
CA VAL A 169 22.44 6.70 4.83
C VAL A 169 22.20 5.90 3.55
N ALA A 170 20.93 5.61 3.26
CA ALA A 170 20.46 4.89 2.10
C ALA A 170 19.38 5.72 1.39
N ASP A 171 19.80 6.60 0.48
CA ASP A 171 18.88 7.47 -0.27
C ASP A 171 17.87 6.66 -1.10
N GLY A 172 18.23 5.46 -1.57
CA GLY A 172 17.35 4.51 -2.25
C GLY A 172 16.55 5.12 -3.39
N ILE A 173 17.21 5.88 -4.27
CA ILE A 173 16.53 6.63 -5.33
C ILE A 173 15.92 5.68 -6.35
N GLU A 174 16.76 4.90 -7.03
CA GLU A 174 16.30 3.92 -8.00
C GLU A 174 15.60 2.74 -7.31
N ASP A 175 16.10 2.36 -6.14
CA ASP A 175 15.63 1.22 -5.35
C ASP A 175 15.11 1.68 -3.97
N ASN A 176 13.82 1.96 -3.82
CA ASN A 176 12.79 2.03 -4.87
C ASN A 176 11.90 3.27 -4.73
N ALA A 177 12.53 4.42 -4.49
CA ALA A 177 11.81 5.69 -4.48
C ALA A 177 11.17 6.01 -5.83
N THR A 178 11.74 5.57 -6.96
CA THR A 178 11.15 5.73 -8.30
C THR A 178 9.83 4.97 -8.45
N GLY A 179 9.77 3.69 -8.06
CA GLY A 179 8.55 2.88 -8.10
C GLY A 179 7.51 3.37 -7.11
N THR A 180 7.92 3.71 -5.88
CA THR A 180 7.00 4.33 -4.91
C THR A 180 6.45 5.66 -5.42
N ALA A 181 7.26 6.51 -6.06
CA ALA A 181 6.79 7.75 -6.67
C ALA A 181 5.78 7.51 -7.80
N LEU A 182 5.97 6.46 -8.60
CA LEU A 182 4.98 6.04 -9.60
C LEU A 182 3.64 5.66 -8.95
N VAL A 183 3.65 4.82 -7.90
CA VAL A 183 2.43 4.45 -7.16
C VAL A 183 1.71 5.70 -6.65
N MET A 184 2.46 6.64 -6.07
CA MET A 184 1.91 7.90 -5.58
C MET A 184 1.29 8.76 -6.69
N GLU A 185 1.97 8.89 -7.82
CA GLU A 185 1.46 9.67 -8.95
C GLU A 185 0.23 9.02 -9.59
N LEU A 186 0.21 7.69 -9.68
CA LEU A 186 -0.97 6.95 -10.13
C LEU A 186 -2.14 7.15 -9.16
N ALA A 187 -1.92 7.08 -7.84
CA ALA A 187 -2.98 7.38 -6.87
C ALA A 187 -3.56 8.78 -7.06
N ARG A 188 -2.70 9.79 -7.29
CA ARG A 188 -3.11 11.18 -7.52
C ARG A 188 -3.94 11.35 -8.80
N VAL A 189 -3.52 10.72 -9.90
CA VAL A 189 -4.14 10.93 -11.22
C VAL A 189 -5.35 10.02 -11.42
N MET A 190 -5.28 8.77 -10.96
CA MET A 190 -6.33 7.78 -11.17
C MET A 190 -7.56 8.03 -10.28
N SER A 191 -7.41 8.63 -9.11
CA SER A 191 -8.54 8.94 -8.20
C SER A 191 -9.57 9.92 -8.76
N ALA A 192 -9.23 10.66 -9.83
CA ALA A 192 -10.17 11.50 -10.58
C ALA A 192 -11.00 10.72 -11.64
N TYR A 193 -10.78 9.41 -11.79
CA TYR A 193 -11.55 8.55 -12.70
C TYR A 193 -12.41 7.55 -11.93
N THR A 194 -13.27 6.83 -12.64
CA THR A 194 -14.13 5.79 -12.07
C THR A 194 -13.80 4.46 -12.71
N PHE A 195 -13.53 3.46 -11.86
CA PHE A 195 -13.19 2.10 -12.29
C PHE A 195 -14.19 1.10 -11.68
N GLU A 196 -14.43 -0.01 -12.38
CA GLU A 196 -15.32 -1.07 -11.91
C GLU A 196 -14.74 -1.79 -10.68
N ASN A 197 -13.43 -2.07 -10.70
CA ASN A 197 -12.73 -2.75 -9.60
C ASN A 197 -12.21 -1.74 -8.58
N THR A 198 -12.12 -2.18 -7.33
CA THR A 198 -11.34 -1.47 -6.30
C THR A 198 -9.85 -1.48 -6.69
N ILE A 199 -9.19 -0.34 -6.57
CA ILE A 199 -7.75 -0.21 -6.79
C ILE A 199 -7.07 0.16 -5.48
N VAL A 200 -6.01 -0.57 -5.13
CA VAL A 200 -5.18 -0.29 -3.95
C VAL A 200 -3.82 0.18 -4.42
N PHE A 201 -3.46 1.40 -4.03
CA PHE A 201 -2.13 1.95 -4.22
C PHE A 201 -1.34 1.72 -2.92
N MET A 202 -0.31 0.87 -2.96
CA MET A 202 0.42 0.46 -1.76
C MET A 202 1.90 0.83 -1.84
N ALA A 203 2.39 1.50 -0.80
CA ALA A 203 3.81 1.63 -0.54
C ALA A 203 4.18 0.63 0.58
N THR A 204 4.95 -0.40 0.22
CA THR A 204 5.27 -1.52 1.13
C THR A 204 6.54 -1.26 1.94
N VAL A 205 6.73 -1.98 3.04
CA VAL A 205 7.99 -2.05 3.78
C VAL A 205 8.39 -3.50 3.96
N GLY A 206 9.67 -3.76 4.21
CA GLY A 206 10.21 -5.08 4.48
C GLY A 206 10.75 -5.80 3.25
N GLU A 207 10.63 -5.22 2.06
CA GLU A 207 11.16 -5.79 0.81
C GLU A 207 12.65 -6.11 0.99
N GLU A 208 13.37 -5.15 1.56
CA GLU A 208 14.82 -5.23 1.74
C GLU A 208 15.23 -6.14 2.89
N GLN A 209 14.26 -6.73 3.60
CA GLN A 209 14.46 -7.70 4.67
C GLN A 209 14.01 -9.11 4.27
N GLY A 210 13.70 -9.31 2.97
CA GLY A 210 13.39 -10.62 2.40
C GLY A 210 11.91 -10.84 2.07
N LEU A 211 11.20 -9.77 1.68
CA LEU A 211 9.74 -9.76 1.43
C LEU A 211 8.93 -10.15 2.68
#